data_AF-A0A9E2VXQ7-F1
#
_entry.id   AF-A0A9E2VXQ7-F1
#
_cell.length_a   1.000
_cell.length_b   1.000
_cell.length_c   1.000
_cell.angle_alpha   90.00
_cell.angle_beta   90.00
_cell.angle_gamma   90.00
#
_symmetry.space_group_name_H-M   'P 1'
#
loop_
_entity.id
_entity.type
_entity.pdbx_description
1 polymer ?
#
loop_
_entity_poly.entity_id
_entity_poly.type
_entity_poly.pdbx_seq_one_letter_code
_entity_poly.pdbx_strand_id
1 'polypeptide(L)' 'MWVALVTAVGLMLVIEGVMPFLNPRGFKQTLSAVTHAHDRVLRIAGLASMIVGIVLLYLARMFL' A
#
# COMPACT_ATOMS: atom_id res chain seq x y z
N MET A 1 21.75 -3.36 7.88
CA MET A 1 20.70 -3.79 6.92
C MET A 1 19.40 -4.25 7.58
N TRP A 2 19.43 -5.11 8.60
CA TRP A 2 18.20 -5.65 9.22
C TRP A 2 17.28 -4.62 9.89
N VAL A 3 17.87 -3.62 10.57
CA VAL A 3 17.09 -2.55 11.22
C VAL A 3 16.21 -1.80 10.21
N ALA A 4 16.76 -1.40 9.07
CA ALA A 4 16.00 -0.67 8.03
C ALA A 4 14.82 -1.50 7.49
N LEU A 5 14.98 -2.82 7.36
CA LEU A 5 13.91 -3.71 6.92
C LEU A 5 12.80 -3.81 7.97
N VAL A 6 13.17 -4.02 9.24
CA VAL A 6 12.21 -4.05 10.36
C VAL A 6 11.48 -2.71 10.51
N THR A 7 12.19 -1.59 10.34
CA THR A 7 11.58 -0.25 10.36
C THR A 7 10.61 -0.05 9.21
N ALA A 8 10.98 -0.43 7.97
CA ALA A 8 10.09 -0.31 6.81
C ALA A 8 8.82 -1.17 6.98
N VAL A 9 8.96 -2.41 7.45
CA VAL A 9 7.82 -3.31 7.73
C VAL A 9 6.96 -2.75 8.87
N GLY A 10 7.58 -2.24 9.95
CA GLY A 10 6.86 -1.61 11.06
C GLY A 10 6.03 -0.40 10.60
N LEU A 11 6.61 0.47 9.78
CA LEU A 11 5.89 1.61 9.21
C LEU A 11 4.76 1.19 8.28
N MET A 12 4.98 0.17 7.42
CA MET A 12 3.93 -0.41 6.58
C MET A 12 2.75 -0.88 7.44
N LEU A 13 3.01 -1.64 8.51
CA LEU A 13 1.97 -2.16 9.41
C LEU A 13 1.21 -1.05 10.14
N VAL A 14 1.91 -0.02 10.61
CA VAL A 14 1.26 1.16 11.22
C VAL A 14 0.32 1.81 10.21
N ILE A 15 0.80 2.09 8.98
CA ILE A 15 0.01 2.72 7.93
C ILE A 15 -1.20 1.86 7.54
N GLU A 16 -1.03 0.55 7.37
CA GLU A 16 -2.13 -0.38 7.10
C GLU A 16 -3.18 -0.39 8.23
N GLY A 17 -2.73 -0.28 9.49
CA GLY A 17 -3.60 -0.30 10.67
C GLY A 17 -4.39 0.98 10.91
N VAL A 18 -3.96 2.13 10.37
CA VAL A 18 -4.65 3.42 10.60
C VAL A 18 -6.08 3.40 10.08
N MET A 19 -6.31 2.95 8.84
CA MET A 19 -7.64 2.90 8.22
C MET A 19 -8.65 2.03 8.99
N PRO A 20 -8.36 0.76 9.31
CA PRO A 20 -9.28 -0.10 10.05
C PRO A 20 -9.52 0.39 11.48
N PHE A 21 -8.53 1.05 12.10
CA PHE A 21 -8.68 1.63 13.44
C PHE A 21 -9.58 2.88 13.45
N LEU A 22 -9.34 3.84 12.53
CA LEU A 22 -10.10 5.09 12.50
C LEU A 22 -11.51 4.93 11.92
N ASN A 23 -11.68 4.13 10.86
CA ASN A 23 -12.98 3.94 10.21
C ASN A 23 -13.18 2.48 9.75
N PRO A 24 -13.53 1.57 10.67
CA PRO A 24 -13.73 0.17 10.34
C PRO A 24 -14.90 -0.07 9.35
N ARG A 25 -15.90 0.81 9.32
CA ARG A 25 -17.04 0.70 8.39
C ARG A 25 -16.62 1.06 6.96
N GLY A 26 -15.88 2.17 6.81
CA GLY A 26 -15.31 2.57 5.52
C GLY A 26 -14.36 1.52 4.98
N PHE A 27 -13.47 0.99 5.83
CA PHE A 27 -12.55 -0.08 5.44
C PHE A 27 -13.28 -1.33 4.90
N LYS A 28 -14.35 -1.78 5.58
CA LYS A 28 -15.17 -2.90 5.11
C LYS A 28 -15.86 -2.62 3.76
N GLN A 29 -16.35 -1.39 3.54
CA GLN A 29 -16.93 -1.01 2.26
C GLN A 29 -15.89 -1.02 1.14
N THR A 30 -14.69 -0.49 1.39
CA THR A 30 -13.59 -0.51 0.40
C THR A 30 -13.18 -1.94 0.06
N LEU A 31 -13.04 -2.82 1.06
CA LEU A 31 -12.76 -4.24 0.83
C LEU A 31 -13.87 -4.91 0.00
N SER A 32 -15.14 -4.64 0.31
CA SER A 32 -16.25 -5.17 -0.49
C SER A 32 -16.25 -4.63 -1.92
N ALA A 33 -15.85 -3.39 -2.15
CA ALA A 33 -15.73 -2.85 -3.50
C ALA A 33 -14.60 -3.57 -4.28
N VAL A 34 -13.49 -3.90 -3.61
CA VAL A 34 -12.38 -4.66 -4.19
C VAL A 34 -12.82 -6.08 -4.57
N THR A 35 -13.63 -6.77 -3.75
CA THR A 35 -14.09 -8.12 -4.09
C THR A 35 -15.06 -8.18 -5.27
N HIS A 36 -15.73 -7.06 -5.58
CA HIS A 36 -16.63 -6.95 -6.72
C HIS A 36 -15.93 -6.38 -7.97
N ALA A 37 -14.68 -5.94 -7.84
CA ALA A 37 -13.89 -5.46 -8.96
C ALA A 37 -13.42 -6.64 -9.84
N HIS A 38 -13.39 -6.42 -11.16
CA HIS A 38 -12.88 -7.43 -12.08
C HIS A 38 -11.37 -7.64 -11.89
N ASP A 39 -10.90 -8.89 -11.97
CA ASP A 39 -9.48 -9.26 -11.82
C ASP A 39 -8.54 -8.41 -12.70
N ARG A 40 -8.96 -8.06 -13.91
CA ARG A 40 -8.18 -7.21 -14.82
C ARG A 40 -7.92 -5.82 -14.23
N VAL A 41 -8.94 -5.21 -13.62
CA VAL A 41 -8.82 -3.89 -13.00
C VAL A 41 -7.89 -3.97 -11.80
N LEU A 42 -8.03 -5.00 -10.97
CA LEU A 42 -7.18 -5.19 -9.79
C LEU A 42 -5.71 -5.39 -10.16
N ARG A 43 -5.43 -6.16 -11.24
CA ARG A 43 -4.08 -6.33 -11.76
C ARG A 43 -3.48 -5.03 -12.30
N ILE A 44 -4.24 -4.26 -13.07
CA ILE A 44 -3.75 -2.98 -13.62
C ILE A 44 -3.49 -1.97 -12.49
N ALA A 45 -4.41 -1.88 -11.52
CA ALA A 45 -4.22 -1.03 -10.35
C ALA A 45 -2.99 -1.43 -9.53
N GLY A 46 -2.77 -2.74 -9.34
CA GLY A 46 -1.58 -3.28 -8.70
C GLY A 46 -0.29 -2.98 -9.47
N LEU A 47 -0.29 -3.15 -10.80
CA LEU A 47 0.87 -2.79 -11.63
C LEU A 47 1.18 -1.30 -11.56
N ALA A 48 0.15 -0.45 -11.62
CA ALA A 48 0.32 0.99 -11.49
C ALA A 48 0.90 1.37 -10.12
N SER A 49 0.40 0.78 -9.02
CA SER A 49 0.93 1.06 -7.68
C SER A 49 2.37 0.59 -7.50
N MET A 50 2.74 -0.57 -8.08
CA MET A 50 4.12 -1.06 -8.09
C MET A 50 5.06 -0.10 -8.84
N ILE A 51 4.66 0.38 -10.03
CA ILE A 51 5.45 1.33 -10.82
C ILE A 51 5.64 2.62 -10.05
N VAL A 52 4.57 3.18 -9.47
CA VAL A 52 4.64 4.40 -8.64
C VAL A 52 5.58 4.18 -7.46
N GLY A 53 5.50 3.03 -6.78
CA GLY A 53 6.41 2.67 -5.69
C GLY A 53 7.88 2.64 -6.12
N ILE A 54 8.19 2.04 -7.27
CA ILE A 54 9.55 2.01 -7.84
C ILE A 54 10.05 3.43 -8.14
N VAL A 55 9.22 4.26 -8.77
CA VAL A 55 9.57 5.65 -9.11
C VAL A 55 9.84 6.46 -7.84
N LEU A 56 8.99 6.34 -6.82
CA LEU A 56 9.19 7.02 -5.53
C LEU A 56 10.47 6.56 -4.82
N LEU A 57 10.76 5.25 -4.80
CA LEU A 57 11.99 4.70 -4.23
C LEU A 57 13.23 5.20 -4.97
N TYR A 58 13.18 5.26 -6.30
CA TYR A 58 14.27 5.78 -7.12
C TYR A 58 14.50 7.27 -6.84
N LEU A 59 13.43 8.06 -6.77
CA LEU A 59 13.50 9.49 -6.50
C LEU A 59 14.03 9.78 -5.09
N ALA A 60 13.54 9.05 -4.08
CA ALA A 60 14.02 9.17 -2.71
C ALA A 60 15.51 8.81 -2.58
N ARG A 61 15.96 7.77 -3.31
CA ARG A 61 17.37 7.36 -3.34
C ARG A 61 18.26 8.27 -4.18
N MET A 62 17.71 9.00 -5.14
CA MET A 62 18.44 9.99 -5.93
C MET A 62 18.64 11.30 -5.14
N PHE A 63 17.70 11.65 -4.26
CA PHE A 63 17.73 12.87 -3.46
C PHE A 63 18.49 12.75 -2.13
N LEU A 64 18.58 11.54 -1.55
CA LEU A 64 19.39 11.22 -0.36
C LEU A 64 20.78 10.70 -0.75
#